data_AF-A0A1F9L4D8-F1
#
_entry.id   AF-A0A1F9L4D8-F1
#
_cell.length_a   1.000
_cell.length_b   1.000
_cell.length_c   1.000
_cell.angle_alpha   90.00
_cell.angle_beta   90.00
_cell.angle_gamma   90.00
#
_symmetry.space_group_name_H-M   'P 1'
#
loop_
_entity.id
_entity.type
_entity.pdbx_description
1 polymer ?
#
loop_
_entity_poly.entity_id
_entity_poly.type
_entity_poly.pdbx_seq_one_letter_code
_entity_poly.pdbx_strand_id
1 'polypeptide(L)' 'MLFESLQKFGLAADMESVHDLDEIWRFGVTKTPALIINGKVKCAGRMPSPAEVEEWVRDEGEKSRVTRVG' A
#
# COMPACT_ATOMS: atom_id res chain seq x y z
N MET A 1 -7.13 -7.29 7.27
CA MET A 1 -6.42 -7.68 6.03
C MET A 1 -5.06 -7.02 5.88
N LEU A 2 -4.93 -5.71 5.62
CA LEU A 2 -3.61 -5.07 5.40
C LEU A 2 -2.66 -5.20 6.60
N PHE A 3 -3.14 -4.90 7.80
CA PHE A 3 -2.35 -5.00 9.04
C PHE A 3 -1.88 -6.44 9.33
N GLU A 4 -2.72 -7.44 9.03
CA GLU A 4 -2.38 -8.85 9.21
C GLU A 4 -1.29 -9.27 8.23
N SER A 5 -1.36 -8.82 6.97
CA SER A 5 -0.31 -9.06 5.98
C SER A 5 1.02 -8.46 6.43
N LEU A 6 1.03 -7.22 6.93
CA LEU A 6 2.24 -6.56 7.44
C LEU A 6 2.87 -7.34 8.61
N GLN A 7 2.06 -7.75 9.59
CA GLN A 7 2.56 -8.56 10.72
C GLN A 7 3.09 -9.92 10.27
N LYS A 8 2.39 -10.61 9.36
CA LYS A 8 2.80 -11.91 8.83
C LYS A 8 4.17 -11.88 8.17
N PHE A 9 4.52 -10.77 7.53
CA PHE A 9 5.84 -10.56 6.93
C PHE A 9 6.82 -9.81 7.84
N GLY A 10 6.42 -9.43 9.06
CA GLY A 10 7.27 -8.69 10.00
C GLY A 10 7.69 -7.31 9.47
N LEU A 11 6.86 -6.69 8.62
CA LEU A 11 7.14 -5.40 8.01
C LEU A 11 6.57 -4.27 8.86
N ALA A 12 7.42 -3.30 9.18
CA ALA A 12 6.97 -2.01 9.70
C ALA A 12 6.54 -1.13 8.53
N ALA A 13 5.32 -0.58 8.60
CA ALA A 13 4.80 0.36 7.62
C ALA A 13 4.00 1.45 8.33
N ASP A 14 4.16 2.69 7.88
CA ASP A 14 3.32 3.80 8.30
C ASP A 14 1.99 3.75 7.53
N MET A 15 0.89 3.70 8.27
CA MET A 15 -0.46 3.69 7.71
C MET A 15 -1.12 5.03 7.99
N GLU A 16 -1.53 5.71 6.94
CA GLU A 16 -2.23 6.99 7.01
C GLU A 16 -3.61 6.86 6.37
N SER A 17 -4.65 7.26 7.09
CA SER A 17 -6.02 7.27 6.60
C SER A 17 -6.35 8.64 6.04
N VAL A 18 -6.28 8.78 4.73
CA VAL A 18 -6.59 10.03 4.04
C VAL A 18 -8.09 10.10 3.76
N HIS A 19 -8.74 11.13 4.29
CA HIS A 19 -10.16 11.43 4.03
C HIS A 19 -10.36 12.70 3.20
N ASP A 20 -9.33 13.54 3.10
CA ASP A 20 -9.35 14.77 2.33
C ASP A 20 -9.32 14.50 0.83
N LEU A 21 -10.35 14.96 0.13
CA LEU A 21 -10.52 14.76 -1.31
C LEU A 21 -9.37 15.40 -2.11
N ASP A 22 -8.90 16.57 -1.69
CA ASP A 22 -7.75 17.26 -2.29
C ASP A 22 -6.47 16.41 -2.23
N GLU A 23 -6.21 15.76 -1.10
CA GLU A 23 -5.07 14.85 -0.97
C GLU A 23 -5.24 13.60 -1.82
N ILE A 24 -6.43 13.00 -1.82
CA ILE A 24 -6.76 11.83 -2.65
C ILE A 24 -6.50 12.13 -4.13
N TRP A 25 -6.92 13.31 -4.63
CA TRP A 25 -6.68 13.73 -6.01
C TRP A 25 -5.20 13.98 -6.31
N ARG A 26 -4.41 14.50 -5.35
CA ARG A 26 -2.95 14.64 -5.50
C ARG A 26 -2.25 13.31 -5.74
N PHE A 27 -2.77 12.22 -5.19
CA PHE A 27 -2.27 10.87 -5.45
C PHE A 27 -2.74 10.29 -6.80
N GLY A 28 -3.49 11.05 -7.61
CA GLY A 28 -4.03 10.58 -8.89
C GLY A 28 -5.17 9.56 -8.73
N VAL A 29 -5.74 9.44 -7.53
CA VAL A 29 -6.88 8.55 -7.27
C VAL A 29 -8.16 9.25 -7.68
N THR A 30 -8.89 8.66 -8.62
CA THR A 30 -10.19 9.17 -9.10
C THR A 30 -11.38 8.49 -8.43
N LYS A 31 -11.17 7.30 -7.86
CA LYS A 31 -12.20 6.48 -7.23
C LYS A 31 -11.67 5.86 -5.94
N THR A 32 -12.43 6.03 -4.86
CA THR A 32 -12.19 5.38 -3.57
C THR A 32 -13.13 4.19 -3.38
N PRO A 33 -12.75 3.15 -2.61
CA PRO A 33 -11.50 3.01 -1.85
C PRO A 33 -10.26 2.81 -2.76
N ALA A 34 -9.11 3.29 -2.29
CA ALA A 34 -7.83 3.13 -2.95
C ALA A 34 -6.75 2.72 -1.95
N LEU A 35 -5.73 2.00 -2.43
CA LEU A 35 -4.59 1.56 -1.64
C LEU A 35 -3.31 2.00 -2.33
N ILE A 36 -2.48 2.71 -1.57
CA ILE A 36 -1.19 3.26 -2.00
C ILE A 36 -0.13 2.65 -1.09
N ILE A 37 0.95 2.12 -1.69
CA ILE A 37 2.08 1.55 -0.97
C ILE A 37 3.35 2.19 -1.54
N ASN A 38 4.21 2.75 -0.69
CA ASN A 38 5.43 3.47 -1.09
C ASN A 38 5.16 4.55 -2.16
N GLY A 39 4.07 5.31 -2.01
CA GLY A 39 3.68 6.36 -2.95
C GLY A 39 3.15 5.86 -4.30
N LYS A 40 3.00 4.53 -4.50
CA LYS A 40 2.46 3.94 -5.72
C LYS A 40 1.03 3.45 -5.51
N VAL A 41 0.10 3.90 -6.35
CA VAL A 41 -1.28 3.42 -6.36
C VAL A 41 -1.29 1.96 -6.82
N LYS A 42 -1.66 1.04 -5.92
CA LYS A 42 -1.80 -0.39 -6.23
C LYS A 42 -3.23 -0.74 -6.62
N CYS A 43 -4.20 -0.02 -6.06
CA CYS A 43 -5.62 -0.25 -6.29
C CYS A 43 -6.40 1.06 -6.17
N ALA A 44 -7.38 1.28 -7.04
CA ALA A 44 -8.32 2.41 -6.95
C ALA A 44 -9.70 2.00 -7.45
N GLY A 45 -10.74 2.36 -6.71
CA GLY A 45 -12.14 2.11 -7.08
C GLY A 45 -12.61 0.66 -6.97
N ARG A 46 -11.84 -0.20 -6.30
CA ARG A 46 -12.25 -1.58 -5.96
C ARG A 46 -11.65 -2.01 -4.63
N MET A 47 -12.30 -2.99 -4.01
CA MET A 47 -11.76 -3.67 -2.82
C MET A 47 -10.78 -4.77 -3.28
N PRO A 48 -9.49 -4.72 -2.89
CA PRO A 48 -8.55 -5.79 -3.21
C PRO A 48 -8.84 -7.04 -2.39
N SER A 49 -8.44 -8.20 -2.90
CA SER A 49 -8.54 -9.49 -2.18
C SER A 49 -7.36 -9.73 -1.23
N PRO A 50 -7.51 -10.60 -0.21
CA PRO A 50 -6.42 -10.95 0.73
C PRO A 50 -5.11 -11.33 0.06
N ALA A 51 -5.19 -12.15 -1.00
CA ALA A 51 -4.02 -12.59 -1.75
C ALA A 51 -3.29 -11.43 -2.43
N GLU A 52 -4.02 -10.50 -3.06
CA GLU A 52 -3.40 -9.35 -3.75
C GLU A 52 -2.65 -8.43 -2.79
N VAL A 53 -3.21 -8.17 -1.61
CA VAL A 53 -2.53 -7.33 -0.61
C VAL A 53 -1.30 -8.03 -0.06
N GLU A 54 -1.36 -9.35 0.19
CA GLU A 54 -0.17 -10.11 0.59
C GLU A 54 0.93 -10.04 -0.47
N GLU A 55 0.58 -10.15 -1.75
CA GLU A 55 1.55 -10.03 -2.85
C GLU A 55 2.17 -8.63 -2.93
N TRP A 56 1.38 -7.56 -2.83
CA TRP A 56 1.91 -6.19 -2.89
C TRP A 56 2.80 -5.86 -1.70
N VAL A 57 2.40 -6.29 -0.50
CA VAL A 57 3.19 -6.10 0.73
C VAL A 57 4.51 -6.87 0.64
N ARG A 58 4.49 -8.11 0.13
CA ARG A 58 5.69 -8.90 -0.09
C ARG A 58 6.64 -8.25 -1.09
N ASP A 59 6.13 -7.90 -2.27
CA ASP A 59 6.90 -7.30 -3.37
C ASP A 59 7.59 -5.99 -2.94
N GLU A 60 6.88 -5.12 -2.22
CA GLU A 60 7.44 -3.85 -1.74
C GLU A 60 8.39 -4.03 -0.55
N GLY A 61 8.13 -5.02 0.32
CA GLY A 61 9.03 -5.40 1.41
C GLY A 61 10.36 -5.95 0.90
N GLU A 62 10.37 -6.74 -0.17
CA GLU A 62 11.59 -7.24 -0.81
C GLU A 62 12.37 -6.12 -1.50
N LYS A 63 11.69 -5.21 -2.21
CA LYS A 63 12.34 -4.06 -2.87
C LYS A 63 13.02 -3.11 -1.89
N SER A 64 12.41 -2.88 -0.73
CA SER A 64 12.97 -1.99 0.31
C SER A 64 14.22 -2.56 0.98
N ARG A 65 14.41 -3.89 0.98
CA ARG A 65 15.63 -4.53 1.51
C ARG A 65 16.81 -4.44 0.56
N VAL A 66 16.56 -4.29 -0.74
CA VAL A 66 17.60 -4.24 -1.78
C VAL A 66 18.23 -2.85 -1.93
N THR A 67 17.54 -1.78 -1.55
CA THR A 67 18.05 -0.39 -1.67
C THR A 67 18.99 0.06 -0.54
N ARG A 68 19.29 -0.78 0.46
CA ARG A 68 20.18 -0.41 1.59
C ARG A 68 21.67 -0.78 1.39
N VAL A 69 22.08 -1.14 0.18
CA VAL A 69 23.50 -1.28 -0.18
C VAL A 69 23.96 -0.07 -0.99
N GLY A 70 24.56 0.90 -0.30
CA GLY A 70 25.15 2.11 -0.87
C GLY A 70 25.81 2.94 0.22
#